data_AF-A0A9E5JPR9-F1
#
_entry.id   AF-A0A9E5JPR9-F1
#
_cell.length_a   1.000
_cell.length_b   1.000
_cell.length_c   1.000
_cell.angle_alpha   90.00
_cell.angle_beta   90.00
_cell.angle_gamma   90.00
#
_symmetry.space_group_name_H-M   'P 1'
#
loop_
_entity.id
_entity.type
_entity.pdbx_description
1 polymer ?
#
loop_
_entity_poly.entity_id
_entity_poly.type
_entity_poly.pdbx_seq_one_letter_code
_entity_poly.pdbx_strand_id
1 'polypeptide(L)'
;MTPEQCFAFLEKWAKRSQLKWSELATHSRHGLGSEKIPSHKIKPSIPEPLRQDDYKVLRHESNLPMVGIQAGDILYVLWIECNYGDLYDH
;
A
#
# COMPACT_ATOMS: atom_id res chain seq x y z
N MET A 1 12.37 -8.93 -3.49
CA MET A 1 11.23 -9.82 -3.19
C MET A 1 11.61 -11.26 -3.47
N THR A 2 11.21 -12.19 -2.61
CA THR A 2 11.26 -13.62 -2.89
C THR A 2 10.07 -14.04 -3.78
N PRO A 3 10.11 -15.22 -4.43
CA PRO A 3 8.96 -15.73 -5.18
C PRO A 3 7.66 -15.83 -4.36
N GLU A 4 7.77 -16.18 -3.07
CA GLU A 4 6.64 -16.28 -2.14
C GLU A 4 5.98 -14.92 -1.92
N GLN A 5 6.79 -13.88 -1.69
CA GLN A 5 6.32 -12.50 -1.56
C GLN A 5 5.59 -12.03 -2.82
N CYS A 6 6.11 -12.36 -4.00
CA CYS A 6 5.47 -12.04 -5.28
C CYS A 6 4.12 -12.75 -5.44
N PHE A 7 4.03 -14.04 -5.11
CA PHE A 7 2.80 -14.81 -5.21
C PHE A 7 1.72 -14.27 -4.27
N ALA A 8 2.06 -14.06 -3.01
CA ALA A 8 1.12 -13.58 -2.01
C ALA A 8 0.70 -12.12 -2.23
N PHE A 9 1.59 -11.29 -2.80
CA PHE A 9 1.21 -9.99 -3.35
C PHE A 9 0.12 -10.12 -4.41
N LEU A 10 0.34 -10.96 -5.44
CA LEU A 10 -0.60 -11.15 -6.54
C LEU A 10 -1.95 -11.68 -6.05
N GLU A 11 -1.96 -12.62 -5.12
CA GLU A 11 -3.19 -13.20 -4.57
C GLU A 11 -4.03 -12.15 -3.82
N LYS A 12 -3.41 -11.34 -2.94
CA LYS A 12 -4.12 -10.26 -2.24
C LYS A 12 -4.58 -9.17 -3.21
N TRP A 13 -3.77 -8.85 -4.21
CA TRP A 13 -4.13 -7.86 -5.22
C TRP A 13 -5.35 -8.28 -6.03
N ALA A 14 -5.39 -9.54 -6.49
CA ALA A 14 -6.53 -10.10 -7.22
C ALA A 14 -7.81 -10.11 -6.38
N LYS A 15 -7.72 -10.36 -5.07
CA LYS A 15 -8.88 -10.25 -4.17
C LYS A 15 -9.38 -8.81 -4.06
N ARG A 16 -8.47 -7.84 -3.93
CA ARG A 16 -8.85 -6.41 -3.83
C ARG A 16 -9.47 -5.88 -5.12
N SER A 17 -8.99 -6.32 -6.29
CA SER A 17 -9.50 -5.84 -7.58
C SER A 17 -10.96 -6.23 -7.84
N GLN A 18 -11.53 -7.15 -7.06
CA GLN A 18 -12.93 -7.56 -7.16
C GLN A 18 -13.86 -6.76 -6.23
N LEU A 19 -13.32 -5.88 -5.40
CA LEU A 19 -14.06 -5.13 -4.38
C LEU A 19 -14.08 -3.63 -4.69
N LYS A 20 -15.17 -2.97 -4.31
CA LYS A 20 -15.28 -1.51 -4.32
C LYS A 20 -14.45 -0.91 -3.19
N TRP A 21 -14.08 0.36 -3.35
CA TRP A 21 -13.39 1.11 -2.27
C TRP A 21 -14.18 1.15 -0.96
N SER A 22 -15.51 1.26 -1.03
CA SER A 22 -16.39 1.22 0.14
C SER A 22 -16.35 -0.13 0.86
N GLU A 23 -16.19 -1.24 0.14
CA GLU A 23 -16.07 -2.58 0.70
C GLU A 23 -14.68 -2.80 1.29
N LEU A 24 -13.63 -2.31 0.62
CA LEU A 24 -12.26 -2.37 1.15
C LEU A 24 -12.10 -1.57 2.44
N ALA A 25 -12.85 -0.47 2.59
CA ALA A 25 -12.81 0.37 3.79
C ALA A 25 -13.33 -0.33 5.06
N THR A 26 -14.14 -1.39 4.93
CA THR A 26 -14.68 -2.14 6.08
C THR A 26 -13.76 -3.26 6.56
N HIS A 27 -12.73 -3.61 5.77
CA HIS A 27 -11.78 -4.65 6.11
C HIS A 27 -10.69 -4.15 7.08
N SER A 28 -10.16 -5.05 7.91
CA SER A 28 -8.99 -4.75 8.77
C SER A 28 -7.78 -4.33 7.94
N ARG A 29 -6.99 -3.37 8.47
CA ARG A 29 -5.75 -2.86 7.86
C ARG A 29 -4.68 -3.95 7.59
N HIS A 30 -4.68 -5.02 8.38
CA HIS A 30 -3.78 -6.17 8.18
C HIS A 30 -4.35 -7.21 7.20
N GLY A 31 -5.64 -7.11 6.88
CA GLY A 31 -6.35 -7.92 5.89
C GLY A 31 -6.33 -7.28 4.51
N LEU A 32 -7.52 -6.98 3.97
CA LEU A 32 -7.68 -6.31 2.67
C LEU A 32 -7.80 -4.79 2.78
N GLY A 33 -7.99 -4.27 3.99
CA GLY A 33 -8.18 -2.84 4.24
C GLY A 33 -6.90 -2.02 4.10
N SER A 34 -7.03 -0.73 4.38
CA SER A 34 -5.95 0.25 4.24
C SER A 34 -5.79 1.12 5.48
N GLU A 35 -4.62 1.71 5.63
CA GLU A 35 -4.37 2.82 6.55
C GLU A 35 -3.78 4.03 5.78
N LYS A 36 -3.66 5.18 6.45
CA LYS A 36 -2.96 6.34 5.92
C LYS A 36 -1.62 6.50 6.63
N ILE A 37 -0.61 6.95 5.89
CA ILE A 37 0.69 7.33 6.44
C ILE A 37 1.03 8.77 6.03
N PRO A 38 1.44 9.63 6.98
CA PRO A 38 1.89 10.98 6.67
C PRO A 38 3.15 10.99 5.80
N SER A 39 3.24 11.95 4.89
CA SER A 39 4.36 12.11 3.97
C SER A 39 5.72 12.21 4.66
N HIS A 40 5.78 12.88 5.82
CA HIS A 40 7.02 13.05 6.58
C HIS A 40 7.60 11.74 7.15
N LYS A 41 6.83 10.63 7.16
CA LYS A 41 7.32 9.31 7.56
C LYS A 41 7.96 8.52 6.42
N ILE A 42 7.69 8.91 5.17
CA ILE A 42 8.23 8.24 3.98
C ILE A 42 9.69 8.62 3.82
N LYS A 43 10.59 7.64 3.84
CA LYS A 43 12.04 7.84 3.73
C LYS A 43 12.48 8.25 2.32
N PRO A 44 11.99 7.60 1.22
CA PRO A 44 12.36 8.01 -0.13
C PRO A 44 11.86 9.42 -0.47
N SER A 45 12.63 10.15 -1.27
CA SER A 45 12.20 11.43 -1.81
C SER A 45 10.96 11.27 -2.69
N ILE A 46 9.98 12.13 -2.47
CA ILE A 46 8.71 12.12 -3.21
C ILE A 46 8.80 13.15 -4.33
N PRO A 47 8.55 12.77 -5.61
CA PRO A 47 8.45 13.74 -6.70
C PRO A 47 7.34 14.76 -6.45
N GLU A 48 7.59 16.04 -6.71
CA GLU A 48 6.61 17.13 -6.47
C GLU A 48 5.21 16.86 -7.05
N PRO A 49 5.04 16.35 -8.28
CA PRO A 49 3.71 16.06 -8.83
C PRO A 49 2.91 15.02 -8.03
N LEU A 50 3.60 14.21 -7.23
CA LEU A 50 3.04 13.12 -6.44
C LEU A 50 3.06 13.45 -4.93
N ARG A 51 3.42 14.68 -4.56
CA ARG A 51 3.42 15.12 -3.17
C ARG A 51 1.97 15.22 -2.66
N GLN A 52 1.73 14.63 -1.49
CA GLN A 52 0.47 14.63 -0.76
C GLN A 52 0.77 14.77 0.74
N ASP A 53 -0.22 15.13 1.54
CA ASP A 53 -0.07 15.15 3.01
C ASP A 53 0.01 13.73 3.57
N ASP A 54 -0.83 12.84 3.03
CA ASP A 54 -0.94 11.43 3.41
C ASP A 54 -0.93 10.51 2.18
N TYR A 55 -0.42 9.31 2.37
CA TYR A 55 -0.46 8.23 1.39
C TYR A 55 -1.29 7.06 1.91
N LYS A 56 -1.95 6.34 0.99
CA LYS A 56 -2.68 5.11 1.33
C LYS A 56 -1.70 3.94 1.40
N VAL A 57 -1.79 3.18 2.49
CA VAL A 57 -1.03 1.96 2.75
C VAL A 57 -1.94 0.75 2.64
N LEU A 58 -1.55 -0.22 1.83
CA LEU A 58 -2.16 -1.55 1.75
C LEU A 58 -1.11 -2.60 2.10
N ARG A 59 -1.45 -3.53 2.98
CA ARG A 59 -0.53 -4.59 3.40
C ARG A 59 -0.58 -5.78 2.43
N HIS A 60 0.57 -6.35 2.10
CA HIS A 60 0.68 -7.61 1.37
C HIS A 60 1.12 -8.75 2.31
N GLU A 61 1.90 -9.72 1.85
CA GLU A 61 2.39 -10.83 2.66
C GLU A 61 3.36 -10.34 3.75
N SER A 62 3.42 -11.07 4.87
CA SER A 62 4.30 -10.73 6.00
C SER A 62 4.14 -9.28 6.46
N ASN A 63 2.94 -8.69 6.37
CA ASN A 63 2.63 -7.31 6.77
C ASN A 63 3.49 -6.21 6.10
N LEU A 64 4.14 -6.53 4.98
CA LEU A 64 4.88 -5.52 4.23
C LEU A 64 3.90 -4.58 3.49
N PRO A 65 4.16 -3.27 3.50
CA PRO A 65 3.31 -2.25 2.92
C PRO A 65 3.58 -2.05 1.44
N MET A 66 2.51 -1.72 0.74
CA MET A 66 2.51 -1.03 -0.52
C MET A 66 1.86 0.33 -0.30
N VAL A 67 2.47 1.39 -0.81
CA VAL A 67 2.07 2.76 -0.54
C VAL A 67 1.84 3.50 -1.84
N GLY A 68 0.75 4.28 -1.87
CA GLY A 68 0.32 4.95 -3.08
C GLY A 68 -0.72 6.04 -2.84
N ILE A 69 -1.20 6.62 -3.94
CA ILE A 69 -2.21 7.68 -3.96
C ILE A 69 -3.48 7.09 -4.55
N GLN A 70 -4.60 7.24 -3.85
CA GLN A 70 -5.90 6.95 -4.43
C GLN A 70 -6.47 8.24 -5.04
N ALA A 71 -6.71 8.25 -6.34
CA ALA A 71 -7.41 9.34 -7.03
C ALA A 71 -8.68 8.78 -7.69
N GLY A 72 -9.83 9.10 -7.11
CA GLY A 72 -11.11 8.47 -7.48
C GLY A 72 -11.05 6.95 -7.28
N ASP A 73 -11.29 6.23 -8.38
CA ASP A 73 -11.30 4.76 -8.38
C ASP A 73 -9.92 4.13 -8.65
N ILE A 74 -8.89 4.93 -8.94
CA ILE A 74 -7.56 4.44 -9.29
C ILE A 74 -6.63 4.55 -8.07
N LEU A 75 -5.92 3.46 -7.77
CA LEU A 75 -4.78 3.48 -6.86
C LEU A 75 -3.47 3.49 -7.65
N TYR A 76 -2.76 4.62 -7.58
CA TYR A 76 -1.41 4.77 -8.10
C TYR A 76 -0.42 4.25 -7.07
N VAL A 77 0.10 3.04 -7.30
CA VAL A 77 1.13 2.44 -6.45
C VAL A 77 2.47 3.12 -6.73
N LEU A 78 3.09 3.67 -5.69
CA LEU A 78 4.37 4.37 -5.80
C LEU A 78 5.52 3.54 -5.25
N TRP A 79 5.29 2.83 -4.15
CA TRP A 79 6.31 2.00 -3.50
C TRP A 79 5.73 0.66 -3.08
N ILE A 80 6.53 -0.39 -3.23
CA ILE A 80 6.28 -1.73 -2.71
C ILE A 80 7.48 -2.06 -1.82
N GLU A 81 7.25 -2.15 -0.51
CA GLU A 81 8.31 -2.47 0.43
C GLU A 81 8.67 -3.96 0.33
N CYS A 82 9.97 -4.22 0.16
CA CYS A 82 10.51 -5.57 0.04
C CYS A 82 11.10 -6.07 1.36
N ASN A 83 11.66 -5.16 2.17
CA ASN A 83 12.18 -5.44 3.50
C ASN A 83 11.63 -4.42 4.51
N TYR A 84 11.36 -4.88 5.72
CA TYR A 84 10.85 -4.03 6.78
C TYR A 84 11.77 -2.83 7.07
N GLY A 85 11.21 -1.64 6.96
CA GLY A 85 11.89 -0.40 7.30
C GLY A 85 12.53 0.31 6.10
N ASP A 86 12.48 -0.25 4.89
CA ASP A 86 12.98 0.41 3.69
C ASP A 86 12.17 1.68 3.37
N LEU A 87 10.85 1.65 3.62
CA LEU A 87 9.96 2.75 3.25
C LEU A 87 9.69 3.73 4.40
N TYR A 88 9.43 3.22 5.61
CA TYR A 88 9.20 4.01 6.83
C TYR A 88 9.40 3.14 8.07
N ASP A 89 9.50 3.76 9.24
CA ASP A 89 9.60 3.03 10.53
C ASP A 89 8.21 2.54 10.99
N HIS A 90 8.06 1.22 11.14
CA HIS A 90 6.78 0.52 11.39
C HIS A 90 6.24 0.67 12.80
#